data_AF-A0A956VXL3-F1
#
_entry.id   AF-A0A956VXL3-F1
#
_cell.length_a   1.000
_cell.length_b   1.000
_cell.length_c   1.000
_cell.angle_alpha   90.00
_cell.angle_beta   90.00
_cell.angle_gamma   90.00
#
_symmetry.space_group_name_H-M   'P 1'
#
loop_
_entity.id
_entity.type
_entity.pdbx_description
1 polymer ?
#
loop_
_entity_poly.entity_id
_entity_poly.type
_entity_poly.pdbx_seq_one_letter_code
_entity_poly.pdbx_strand_id
1 'polypeptide(L)'
;LIEGVLRDAFEDAVVVPSTAIVGTDNRFLRPLGIPSYGFIPCLLSQAERDGFHANDEFLTVENFNLGLEVMFEVVRRFCAAPEGGRSKDGR
;
A
#
# COMPACT_ATOMS: atom_id res chain seq x y z
N LEU A 1 8.90 -2.14 -6.16
CA LEU A 1 9.11 -2.11 -4.69
C LEU A 1 7.98 -2.82 -3.97
N ILE A 2 6.77 -2.24 -3.90
CA ILE A 2 5.62 -2.84 -3.20
C ILE A 2 5.34 -4.26 -3.69
N GLU A 3 5.31 -4.48 -5.01
CA GLU A 3 5.14 -5.80 -5.60
C GLU A 3 6.14 -6.83 -5.06
N GLY A 4 7.42 -6.47 -4.94
CA GLY A 4 8.45 -7.39 -4.44
C GLY A 4 8.23 -7.76 -2.97
N VAL A 5 7.80 -6.80 -2.14
CA VAL A 5 7.44 -7.08 -0.75
C VAL A 5 6.23 -8.02 -0.68
N LEU A 6 5.22 -7.80 -1.52
CA LEU A 6 4.02 -8.64 -1.55
C LEU A 6 4.32 -10.07 -2.01
N ARG A 7 5.19 -10.25 -3.01
CA ARG A 7 5.59 -11.59 -3.49
C ARG A 7 6.41 -12.36 -2.45
N ASP A 8 7.17 -11.67 -1.61
CA ASP A 8 7.90 -12.32 -0.51
C ASP A 8 6.98 -12.64 0.67
N ALA A 9 5.98 -11.78 0.95
CA ALA A 9 5.04 -11.96 2.05
C ALA A 9 3.94 -13.00 1.75
N PHE A 10 3.59 -13.20 0.48
CA PHE A 10 2.50 -14.08 0.06
C PHE A 10 2.92 -14.92 -1.15
N GLU A 11 3.00 -16.24 -0.96
CA GLU A 11 3.53 -17.23 -1.93
C GLU A 11 2.94 -17.10 -3.35
N ASP A 12 1.65 -16.80 -3.45
CA ASP A 12 0.92 -16.68 -4.72
C ASP A 12 0.38 -15.27 -5.00
N ALA A 13 1.02 -14.22 -4.48
CA ALA A 13 0.56 -12.86 -4.69
C ALA A 13 0.46 -12.48 -6.18
N VAL A 14 -0.77 -12.18 -6.61
CA VAL A 14 -1.06 -11.51 -7.88
C VAL A 14 -1.24 -10.01 -7.60
N VAL A 15 -0.26 -9.22 -8.00
CA VAL A 15 -0.26 -7.76 -7.82
C VAL A 15 -0.75 -7.10 -9.10
N VAL A 16 -1.86 -6.37 -9.02
CA VAL A 16 -2.43 -5.62 -10.14
C VAL A 16 -2.54 -4.14 -9.80
N PRO A 17 -2.30 -3.23 -10.75
CA PRO A 17 -2.62 -1.82 -10.56
C PRO A 17 -4.14 -1.64 -10.48
N SER A 18 -4.58 -0.76 -9.58
CA SER A 18 -5.98 -0.37 -9.45
C SER A 18 -6.09 1.15 -9.27
N THR A 19 -7.20 1.71 -9.75
CA THR A 19 -7.50 3.14 -9.62
C THR A 19 -8.47 3.34 -8.48
N ALA A 20 -8.04 4.08 -7.45
CA ALA A 20 -8.94 4.54 -6.40
C ALA A 20 -9.82 5.68 -6.94
N ILE A 21 -11.15 5.54 -6.83
CA ILE A 21 -12.12 6.60 -7.17
C ILE A 21 -12.40 7.54 -5.98
N VAL A 22 -11.80 7.26 -4.82
CA VAL A 22 -11.97 8.04 -3.59
C VAL A 22 -10.94 9.17 -3.49
N GLY A 23 -11.31 10.23 -2.76
CA GLY A 23 -10.40 11.33 -2.46
C GLY A 23 -9.27 10.87 -1.53
N THR A 24 -8.02 11.08 -1.93
CA THR A 24 -6.83 10.81 -1.12
C THR A 24 -5.83 11.97 -1.26
N ASP A 25 -4.86 12.06 -0.35
CA ASP A 25 -3.81 13.08 -0.40
C ASP A 25 -2.93 12.99 -1.66
N ASN A 26 -2.94 11.83 -2.33
CA ASN A 26 -2.24 11.62 -3.59
C ASN A 26 -2.63 12.64 -4.68
N ARG A 27 -3.85 13.20 -4.65
CA ARG A 27 -4.25 14.25 -5.61
C ARG A 27 -3.44 15.54 -5.46
N PHE A 28 -2.90 15.78 -4.26
CA PHE A 28 -2.10 16.97 -3.95
C PHE A 28 -0.61 16.69 -4.05
N LEU A 29 -0.15 15.48 -3.72
CA LEU A 29 1.26 15.12 -3.75
C LEU A 29 1.80 14.92 -5.18
N ARG A 30 1.02 14.27 -6.06
CA ARG A 30 1.48 13.98 -7.43
C ARG A 30 1.78 15.24 -8.27
N PRO A 31 0.96 16.32 -8.24
CA PRO A 31 1.27 17.57 -8.94
C PRO A 31 2.58 18.24 -8.48
N LEU A 32 3.06 17.93 -7.27
CA LEU A 32 4.35 18.42 -6.75
C LEU A 32 5.54 17.59 -7.23
N GLY A 33 5.32 16.59 -8.09
CA GLY A 33 6.36 15.68 -8.57
C GLY A 33 6.76 14.61 -7.55
N ILE A 34 6.00 14.44 -6.46
CA ILE A 34 6.25 13.40 -5.45
C ILE A 34 5.60 12.10 -5.94
N PRO A 35 6.37 11.01 -6.13
CA PRO A 35 5.79 9.70 -6.42
C PRO A 35 4.90 9.24 -5.26
N SER A 36 3.62 8.94 -5.52
CA SER A 36 2.67 8.55 -4.47
C SER A 36 1.67 7.50 -4.95
N TYR A 37 1.51 6.45 -4.14
CA TYR A 37 0.68 5.27 -4.41
C TYR A 37 -0.35 5.09 -3.30
N GLY A 38 -1.56 4.63 -3.65
CA GLY A 38 -2.53 4.15 -2.66
C GLY A 38 -2.26 2.67 -2.39
N PHE A 39 -2.20 2.28 -1.11
CA PHE A 39 -1.89 0.92 -0.73
C PHE A 39 -2.51 0.60 0.64
N ILE A 40 -3.22 -0.53 0.73
CA ILE A 40 -3.75 -1.09 1.98
C ILE A 40 -2.95 -2.36 2.26
N PRO A 41 -2.14 -2.41 3.33
CA PRO A 41 -1.22 -3.52 3.61
C PRO A 41 -1.87 -4.73 4.29
N CYS A 42 -3.19 -4.93 4.13
CA CYS A 42 -3.96 -5.93 4.88
C CYS A 42 -4.78 -6.82 3.95
N LEU A 43 -5.11 -8.03 4.41
CA LEU A 43 -6.02 -8.95 3.74
C LEU A 43 -7.41 -8.85 4.38
N LEU A 44 -8.12 -7.78 4.04
CA LEU A 44 -9.42 -7.48 4.64
C LEU A 44 -10.47 -8.56 4.30
N SER A 45 -11.21 -8.98 5.31
CA SER A 45 -12.47 -9.69 5.15
C SER A 45 -13.55 -8.79 4.54
N GLN A 46 -14.67 -9.36 4.10
CA GLN A 46 -15.79 -8.54 3.60
C GLN A 46 -16.38 -7.66 4.70
N ALA A 47 -16.50 -8.17 5.93
CA ALA A 47 -17.02 -7.41 7.07
C ALA A 47 -16.16 -6.18 7.41
N GLU A 48 -14.82 -6.31 7.40
CA GLU A 48 -13.92 -5.18 7.61
C GLU A 48 -14.04 -4.14 6.48
N ARG A 49 -14.23 -4.57 5.22
CA ARG A 49 -14.45 -3.66 4.08
C ARG A 49 -15.78 -2.92 4.15
N ASP A 50 -16.85 -3.61 4.53
CA ASP A 50 -18.19 -3.03 4.66
C ASP A 50 -18.24 -1.97 5.77
N GLY A 51 -17.32 -2.05 6.73
CA GLY A 51 -17.15 -1.08 7.80
C GLY A 51 -16.56 0.26 7.38
N PHE A 52 -16.02 0.41 6.17
CA PHE A 52 -15.40 1.66 5.73
C PHE A 52 -16.37 2.84 5.82
N HIS A 53 -16.06 3.81 6.68
CA HIS A 53 -16.90 4.98 6.97
C HIS A 53 -18.27 4.64 7.58
N ALA A 54 -18.45 3.43 8.12
CA ALA A 54 -19.66 3.02 8.82
C ALA A 54 -19.49 3.13 10.35
N ASN A 55 -20.58 2.90 11.08
CA ASN A 55 -20.49 2.70 12.52
C ASN A 55 -19.69 1.42 12.79
N ASP A 56 -18.89 1.45 13.87
CA ASP A 56 -18.08 0.31 14.31
C ASP A 56 -17.10 -0.20 13.25
N GLU A 57 -16.54 0.71 12.43
CA GLU A 57 -15.38 0.41 11.59
C GLU A 57 -14.29 -0.27 12.43
N PHE A 58 -13.83 -1.44 11.98
CA PHE A 58 -12.89 -2.26 12.74
C PHE A 58 -11.86 -2.94 11.85
N LEU A 59 -10.80 -3.41 12.49
CA LEU A 59 -9.76 -4.25 11.90
C LEU A 59 -9.43 -5.37 12.90
N THR A 60 -9.24 -6.58 12.41
CA THR A 60 -8.74 -7.68 13.24
C THR A 60 -7.31 -7.42 13.71
N VAL A 61 -6.93 -7.96 14.88
CA VAL A 61 -5.55 -7.81 15.41
C VAL A 61 -4.56 -8.51 14.48
N GLU A 62 -4.96 -9.60 13.85
CA GLU A 62 -4.20 -10.32 12.84
C GLU A 62 -3.90 -9.44 11.63
N ASN A 63 -4.91 -8.78 11.05
CA ASN A 63 -4.68 -7.85 9.94
C ASN A 63 -3.90 -6.61 10.35
N PHE A 64 -4.05 -6.14 11.58
CA PHE A 64 -3.24 -5.03 12.10
C PHE A 64 -1.75 -5.40 12.14
N ASN A 65 -1.41 -6.56 12.72
CA ASN A 65 -0.02 -7.02 12.80
C ASN A 65 0.57 -7.31 11.41
N LEU A 66 -0.20 -7.97 10.53
CA LEU A 66 0.20 -8.19 9.14
C LEU A 66 0.48 -6.85 8.42
N GLY A 67 -0.40 -5.88 8.59
CA GLY A 67 -0.26 -4.55 8.01
C GLY A 67 1.01 -3.83 8.46
N LEU A 68 1.36 -3.97 9.74
CA LEU A 68 2.61 -3.42 10.28
C LEU A 68 3.84 -4.05 9.64
N GLU A 69 3.89 -5.38 9.55
CA GLU A 69 5.02 -6.10 8.98
C GLU A 69 5.23 -5.76 7.49
N VAL A 70 4.15 -5.77 6.71
CA VAL A 70 4.19 -5.44 5.28
C VAL A 70 4.59 -3.98 5.06
N MET A 71 4.01 -3.03 5.80
CA MET A 71 4.38 -1.61 5.67
C MET A 71 5.81 -1.33 6.10
N PHE A 72 6.25 -1.96 7.20
CA PHE A 72 7.62 -1.85 7.67
C PHE A 72 8.59 -2.29 6.57
N GLU A 73 8.35 -3.43 5.92
CA GLU A 73 9.24 -3.94 4.89
C GLU A 73 9.25 -3.07 3.63
N VAL A 74 8.10 -2.51 3.22
CA VAL A 74 8.02 -1.54 2.12
C VAL A 74 8.89 -0.32 2.41
N VAL A 75 8.73 0.30 3.59
CA VAL A 75 9.47 1.50 3.97
C VAL A 75 10.96 1.20 4.17
N ARG A 76 11.29 0.09 4.83
CA ARG A 76 12.68 -0.33 5.06
C ARG A 76 13.42 -0.52 3.73
N ARG A 77 12.83 -1.22 2.77
CA ARG A 77 13.42 -1.39 1.43
C ARG A 77 13.47 -0.09 0.64
N PHE A 78 12.46 0.78 0.76
CA PHE A 78 12.48 2.09 0.12
C PHE A 78 13.68 2.93 0.58
N CYS A 79 13.90 3.00 1.90
CA CYS A 79 14.99 3.77 2.48
C CYS A 79 16.38 3.14 2.26
N ALA A 80 16.45 1.83 2.09
CA ALA A 80 17.70 1.11 1.80
C ALA A 80 18.11 1.15 0.32
N ALA A 81 17.22 1.56 -0.59
CA ALA A 81 17.50 1.57 -2.02
C ALA A 81 18.49 2.70 -2.39
N PRO A 82 19.54 2.42 -3.18
CA PRO A 82 20.44 3.46 -3.67
C PRO A 82 19.71 4.41 -4.63
N GLU A 83 20.13 5.68 -4.63
CA GLU A 83 19.48 6.80 -5.32
C GLU A 83 19.19 6.58 -6.82
N GLY A 84 19.94 5.69 -7.48
CA GLY A 84 19.85 5.36 -8.90
C GLY A 84 18.75 4.37 -9.30
N GLY A 85 18.01 3.78 -8.35
CA GLY A 85 16.86 2.90 -8.63
C GLY A 85 15.53 3.63 -8.81
N ARG A 86 15.51 4.96 -8.63
CA ARG A 86 14.32 5.81 -8.82
C ARG A 86 14.07 5.97 -10.32
N SER A 87 13.11 5.20 -10.85
CA SER A 87 12.65 5.33 -12.24
C SER A 87 12.45 6.82 -12.57
N LYS A 88 13.15 7.29 -13.61
CA LYS A 88 12.96 8.61 -14.21
C LYS A 88 11.78 8.65 -15.19
N ASP A 89 10.93 7.63 -15.19
CA ASP A 89 9.80 7.59 -16.12
C ASP A 89 8.57 8.20 -15.47
N GLY A 90 8.53 9.52 -15.51
CA GLY A 90 7.37 10.35 -15.18
C GLY A 90 7.04 11.25 -16.37
N ARG A 91 6.94 10.66 -17.57
CA ARG A 91 6.34 11.32 -18.72
C ARG A 91 4.83 11.12 -18.73
#